data_AF-A0A9E2BXZ2-F1
#
_entry.id   AF-A0A9E2BXZ2-F1
#
_cell.length_a   1.000
_cell.length_b   1.000
_cell.length_c   1.000
_cell.angle_alpha   90.00
_cell.angle_beta   90.00
_cell.angle_gamma   90.00
#
_symmetry.space_group_name_H-M   'P 1'
#
loop_
_entity.id
_entity.type
_entity.pdbx_description
1 polymer ?
#
loop_
_entity_poly.entity_id
_entity_poly.type
_entity_poly.pdbx_seq_one_letter_code
_entity_poly.pdbx_strand_id
1 'polypeptide(L)' 'MEDKQLLMMNVVSNILSSYYSNKTSFCLINQREPNNAEKDELLKRVLSMFENLTTSYLGDIKEIAEHAR' A
#
# COMPACT_ATOMS: atom_id res chain seq x y z
N MET A 1 0.76 17.34 -17.30
CA MET A 1 1.65 16.15 -17.24
C MET A 1 2.20 15.94 -15.84
N GLU A 2 2.55 17.02 -15.14
CA GLU A 2 3.04 17.00 -13.75
C GLU A 2 2.04 16.38 -12.75
N ASP A 3 0.74 16.71 -12.82
CA ASP A 3 -0.25 16.16 -11.88
C ASP A 3 -0.38 14.63 -11.95
N LYS A 4 -0.29 14.06 -13.16
CA LYS A 4 -0.33 12.60 -13.36
C LYS A 4 0.92 11.94 -12.82
N GLN A 5 2.09 12.57 -12.98
CA GLN A 5 3.34 12.08 -12.43
C GLN A 5 3.35 12.17 -10.90
N LEU A 6 2.89 13.28 -10.34
CA LEU A 6 2.75 13.46 -8.89
C LEU A 6 1.79 12.43 -8.28
N LEU A 7 0.63 12.21 -8.91
CA LEU A 7 -0.32 11.19 -8.48
C LEU A 7 0.32 9.80 -8.52
N MET A 8 1.03 9.47 -9.60
CA MET A 8 1.73 8.19 -9.73
C MET A 8 2.81 8.02 -8.66
N MET A 9 3.60 9.06 -8.39
CA MET A 9 4.62 9.05 -7.32
C MET A 9 3.98 8.84 -5.95
N ASN A 10 2.85 9.48 -5.67
CA ASN A 10 2.12 9.27 -4.42
C ASN A 10 1.60 7.84 -4.29
N VAL A 11 1.01 7.28 -5.34
CA VAL A 11 0.54 5.89 -5.33
C VAL A 11 1.71 4.92 -5.09
N VAL A 12 2.80 5.07 -5.84
CA VAL A 12 3.99 4.21 -5.71
C VAL A 12 4.63 4.35 -4.32
N SER A 13 4.75 5.58 -3.80
CA SER A 13 5.28 5.84 -2.46
C SER A 13 4.46 5.16 -1.37
N ASN A 14 3.13 5.20 -1.48
CA ASN A 14 2.24 4.54 -0.53
C ASN A 14 2.33 3.01 -0.61
N ILE A 15 2.43 2.44 -1.82
CA ILE A 15 2.65 1.00 -2.01
C ILE A 15 3.97 0.57 -1.38
N LEU A 16 5.07 1.29 -1.66
CA LEU A 16 6.38 0.99 -1.09
C LEU A 16 6.39 1.09 0.44
N SER A 17 5.79 2.14 1.00
CA SER A 17 5.70 2.33 2.44
C SER A 17 4.94 1.18 3.12
N SER A 18 3.80 0.78 2.54
CA SER A 18 3.02 -0.36 3.03
C SER A 18 3.78 -1.67 2.93
N TYR A 19 4.49 -1.91 1.82
CA TYR A 19 5.34 -3.09 1.64
C TYR A 19 6.46 -3.16 2.69
N TYR A 20 7.20 -2.08 2.91
CA TYR A 20 8.28 -2.08 3.91
C TYR A 20 7.76 -2.19 5.34
N SER A 21 6.59 -1.64 5.65
CA SER A 21 5.92 -1.84 6.94
C SER A 21 5.56 -3.30 7.18
N ASN A 22 4.96 -3.96 6.18
CA ASN A 22 4.62 -5.38 6.24
C ASN A 22 5.88 -6.26 6.32
N LYS A 23 6.92 -5.93 5.55
CA LYS A 23 8.22 -6.59 5.60
C LYS A 23 8.85 -6.48 7.00
N THR A 24 8.83 -5.29 7.58
CA THR A 24 9.35 -5.06 8.95
C THR A 24 8.61 -5.94 9.95
N SER A 25 7.29 -5.98 9.87
CA SER A 25 6.45 -6.85 10.71
C SER A 25 6.79 -8.33 10.53
N PHE A 26 6.99 -8.78 9.28
CA PHE A 26 7.45 -10.13 8.98
C PHE A 26 8.79 -10.43 9.65
N CYS A 27 9.77 -9.53 9.53
CA CYS A 27 11.09 -9.71 10.12
C CYS A 27 11.05 -9.77 11.65
N LEU A 28 10.23 -8.94 12.29
CA LEU A 28 10.04 -8.95 13.75
C LEU A 28 9.44 -10.27 14.25
N ILE A 29 8.49 -10.84 13.52
CA ILE A 29 7.82 -12.09 13.89
C ILE A 29 8.72 -13.30 13.63
N ASN A 30 9.36 -13.34 12.47
CA ASN A 30 10.10 -14.51 11.98
C ASN A 30 11.60 -14.48 12.31
N GLN A 31 12.11 -13.37 12.85
CA GLN A 31 13.52 -13.16 13.19
C GLN A 31 14.48 -13.38 11.99
N ARG A 32 13.98 -13.15 10.76
CA ARG A 32 14.74 -13.23 9.51
C ARG A 32 14.11 -12.40 8.41
N GLU A 33 14.89 -12.15 7.37
CA GLU A 33 14.41 -11.57 6.13
C GLU A 33 13.48 -12.55 5.37
N PRO A 34 12.45 -12.04 4.68
CA PRO A 34 11.64 -12.87 3.78
C PRO A 34 12.48 -13.34 2.59
N ASN A 35 12.26 -14.58 2.17
CA ASN A 35 12.82 -15.09 0.92
C ASN A 35 12.06 -14.52 -0.29
N ASN A 36 12.45 -14.90 -1.51
CA ASN A 36 11.84 -14.33 -2.71
C ASN A 36 10.34 -14.65 -2.84
N ALA A 37 9.92 -15.87 -2.53
CA ALA A 37 8.50 -16.23 -2.58
C ALA A 37 7.67 -15.46 -1.55
N GLU A 38 8.22 -15.25 -0.35
CA GLU A 38 7.54 -14.48 0.71
C GLU A 38 7.49 -12.98 0.38
N LYS A 39 8.53 -12.42 -0.24
CA LYS A 39 8.50 -11.04 -0.75
C LYS A 39 7.39 -10.86 -1.78
N ASP A 40 7.24 -11.82 -2.70
CA ASP A 40 6.19 -11.77 -3.73
C ASP A 40 4.79 -11.84 -3.08
N GLU A 41 4.58 -12.70 -2.10
CA GLU A 41 3.32 -12.78 -1.36
C GLU A 41 3.02 -11.49 -0.57
N LEU A 42 4.02 -10.91 0.10
CA LEU A 42 3.88 -9.62 0.77
C LEU A 42 3.50 -8.51 -0.21
N LEU A 43 4.12 -8.47 -1.38
CA LEU A 43 3.81 -7.49 -2.42
C LEU A 43 2.39 -7.69 -2.97
N LYS A 44 1.98 -8.93 -3.31
CA LYS A 44 0.62 -9.23 -3.77
C LYS A 44 -0.42 -8.77 -2.75
N ARG A 45 -0.21 -9.06 -1.46
CA ARG A 45 -1.14 -8.64 -0.41
C ARG A 45 -1.28 -7.12 -0.34
N VAL A 46 -0.18 -6.37 -0.45
CA VAL A 46 -0.22 -4.91 -0.51
C VAL A 46 -1.01 -4.44 -1.72
N LEU A 47 -0.73 -4.97 -2.92
CA LEU A 47 -1.44 -4.58 -4.14
C LEU A 47 -2.94 -4.84 -4.04
N SER A 48 -3.35 -6.01 -3.54
CA SER A 48 -4.77 -6.33 -3.32
C SER A 48 -5.45 -5.39 -2.32
N MET A 49 -4.74 -4.91 -1.29
CA MET A 49 -5.30 -3.89 -0.39
C MET A 49 -5.57 -2.57 -1.11
N PHE A 50 -4.67 -2.13 -2.00
CA PHE A 50 -4.89 -0.92 -2.80
C PHE A 50 -6.00 -1.09 -3.83
N GLU A 51 -6.10 -2.24 -4.49
CA GLU A 51 -7.21 -2.57 -5.38
C GLU A 51 -8.56 -2.53 -4.63
N ASN A 52 -8.61 -3.09 -3.42
CA ASN A 52 -9.80 -3.06 -2.57
C ASN A 52 -10.15 -1.64 -2.09
N LEU A 53 -9.16 -0.79 -1.81
CA LEU A 53 -9.40 0.64 -1.48
C LEU A 53 -10.14 1.36 -2.61
N THR A 54 -9.76 1.11 -3.85
CA THR A 54 -10.37 1.76 -5.01
C THR A 54 -11.79 1.28 -5.33
N THR A 55 -12.16 0.08 -4.89
CA THR A 55 -13.45 -0.56 -5.23
C THR A 55 -14.44 -0.58 -4.06
N SER A 56 -13.97 -0.85 -2.85
CA SER A 56 -14.82 -1.07 -1.66
C SER A 56 -14.87 0.12 -0.71
N TYR A 57 -13.80 0.91 -0.66
CA TYR A 57 -13.67 2.02 0.30
C TYR A 57 -13.73 3.40 -0.36
N LEU A 58 -14.05 3.47 -1.66
CA LEU A 58 -14.10 4.74 -2.40
C LEU A 58 -15.11 5.73 -1.80
N GLY A 59 -16.22 5.23 -1.26
CA GLY A 59 -17.21 6.04 -0.54
C GLY A 59 -16.62 6.66 0.72
N ASP A 60 -16.08 5.82 1.61
CA ASP A 60 -15.47 6.25 2.87
C ASP A 60 -14.29 7.22 2.65
N ILE A 61 -13.48 6.99 1.62
CA ILE A 61 -12.37 7.89 1.26
C ILE A 61 -12.90 9.26 0.84
N LYS A 62 -13.99 9.31 0.05
CA LYS A 62 -14.63 10.58 -0.33
C LYS A 62 -15.19 11.30 0.89
N GLU A 63 -15.88 10.57 1.77
CA GLU A 63 -16.46 11.12 2.99
C GLU A 63 -15.37 11.72 3.89
N ILE A 64 -14.27 11.00 4.14
CA ILE A 64 -13.13 11.50 4.92
C ILE A 64 -12.52 12.74 4.27
N ALA A 65 -12.34 12.75 2.95
CA ALA A 65 -11.75 13.88 2.23
C ALA A 65 -12.65 15.14 2.29
N GLU A 66 -13.97 14.97 2.26
CA GLU A 66 -14.94 16.06 2.39
C GLU A 66 -14.98 16.63 3.82
N HIS A 67 -14.78 15.80 4.84
CA HIS A 67 -14.80 16.19 6.25
C HIS A 67 -13.43 16.64 6.81
N ALA A 68 -12.35 16.44 6.06
CA ALA A 68 -11.01 16.91 6.42
C ALA A 68 -10.75 18.39 6.05
N ARG A 69 -11.77 19.09 5.55
CA ARG A 69 -11.77 20.55 5.30
C ARG A 69 -12.42 21.30 6.46
#